data_AF-A0AAP4EAE5-F1
#
_entry.id   AF-A0AAP4EAE5-F1
#
_cell.length_a   1.000
_cell.length_b   1.000
_cell.length_c   1.000
_cell.angle_alpha   90.00
_cell.angle_beta   90.00
_cell.angle_gamma   90.00
#
_symmetry.space_group_name_H-M   'P 1'
#
loop_
_entity.id
_entity.type
_entity.pdbx_description
1 polymer ?
#
loop_
_entity_poly.entity_id
_entity_poly.type
_entity_poly.pdbx_seq_one_letter_code
_entity_poly.pdbx_strand_id
1 'polypeptide(L)'
;MATEAHIRLKIADAIASAEANPDFGGEEICRHAVDVVRFYFGVTCVYQHCGGFDSSGYSIDCYAIAYVTERGRIGIYDYQYESY
;
A
#
# COMPACT_ATOMS: atom_id res chain seq x y z
N MET A 1 2.00 10.87 -17.02
CA MET A 1 2.42 9.49 -17.34
C MET A 1 2.78 8.76 -16.06
N ALA A 2 1.91 7.86 -15.62
CA ALA A 2 2.08 6.99 -14.46
C ALA A 2 3.14 5.92 -14.78
N THR A 3 4.41 6.29 -14.64
CA THR A 3 5.53 5.35 -14.67
C THR A 3 5.56 4.56 -13.37
N GLU A 4 6.25 3.42 -13.40
CA GLU A 4 6.44 2.60 -12.20
C GLU A 4 7.03 3.40 -11.03
N ALA A 5 8.06 4.21 -11.29
CA ALA A 5 8.69 5.04 -10.27
C ALA A 5 7.73 6.08 -9.67
N HIS A 6 6.90 6.74 -10.49
CA HIS A 6 5.91 7.70 -9.99
C HIS A 6 4.82 7.03 -9.16
N ILE A 7 4.34 5.84 -9.57
CA ILE A 7 3.33 5.10 -8.82
C ILE A 7 3.90 4.64 -7.47
N ARG A 8 5.11 4.04 -7.45
CA ARG A 8 5.77 3.60 -6.21
C ARG A 8 6.00 4.75 -5.24
N LEU A 9 6.47 5.90 -5.74
CA LEU A 9 6.64 7.10 -4.91
C LEU A 9 5.30 7.52 -4.30
N LYS A 10 4.22 7.53 -5.09
CA LYS A 10 2.89 7.92 -4.60
C LYS A 10 2.31 6.93 -3.59
N ILE A 11 2.56 5.63 -3.76
CA ILE A 11 2.21 4.60 -2.77
C ILE A 11 2.92 4.90 -1.46
N ALA A 12 4.24 5.11 -1.49
CA ALA A 12 5.04 5.39 -0.30
C ALA A 12 4.57 6.68 0.42
N ASP A 13 4.32 7.75 -0.33
CA ASP A 13 3.81 9.01 0.23
C ASP A 13 2.44 8.83 0.90
N ALA A 14 1.55 8.05 0.28
CA ALA A 14 0.21 7.81 0.81
C ALA A 14 0.24 6.91 2.06
N ILE A 15 1.12 5.90 2.09
CA ILE A 15 1.36 5.06 3.26
C ILE A 15 1.88 5.93 4.42
N ALA A 16 2.93 6.72 4.19
CA ALA A 16 3.51 7.58 5.22
C ALA A 16 2.49 8.60 5.79
N SER A 17 1.60 9.12 4.94
CA SER A 17 0.52 10.00 5.38
C SER A 17 -0.56 9.27 6.19
N ALA A 18 -0.84 8.00 5.91
CA ALA A 18 -1.84 7.20 6.60
C ALA A 18 -1.32 6.69 7.94
N GLU A 19 -0.05 6.32 8.03
CA GLU A 19 0.64 5.91 9.26
C GLU A 19 0.69 7.03 10.33
N ALA A 20 0.58 8.29 9.90
CA ALA A 20 0.48 9.41 10.83
C ALA A 20 -0.84 9.43 11.64
N ASN A 21 -1.84 8.62 11.24
CA ASN A 21 -3.09 8.47 11.97
C ASN A 21 -3.03 7.25 12.90
N PRO A 22 -3.07 7.43 14.24
CA PRO A 22 -2.99 6.31 15.19
C PRO A 22 -4.21 5.39 15.15
N ASP A 23 -5.32 5.82 14.55
CA ASP A 23 -6.54 5.01 14.43
C ASP A 23 -6.50 4.05 13.22
N PHE A 24 -5.45 4.10 12.39
CA PHE A 24 -5.35 3.28 11.18
C PHE A 24 -4.49 2.04 11.40
N GLY A 25 -5.06 0.88 11.06
CA GLY A 25 -4.34 -0.38 10.93
C GLY A 25 -3.76 -0.57 9.53
N GLY A 26 -3.05 -1.69 9.34
CA GLY A 26 -2.43 -2.03 8.05
C GLY A 26 -3.42 -2.08 6.87
N GLU A 27 -4.64 -2.57 7.09
CA GLU A 27 -5.69 -2.58 6.06
C GLU A 27 -6.16 -1.17 5.69
N GLU A 28 -6.41 -0.30 6.67
CA GLU A 28 -6.79 1.09 6.43
C GLU A 28 -5.71 1.84 5.64
N ILE A 29 -4.43 1.62 5.98
CA ILE A 29 -3.28 2.22 5.32
C ILE A 29 -3.19 1.76 3.87
N CYS A 30 -3.29 0.45 3.61
CA CYS A 30 -3.24 -0.09 2.25
C CYS A 30 -4.42 0.40 1.39
N ARG A 31 -5.63 0.43 1.97
CA ARG A 31 -6.82 0.95 1.30
C ARG A 31 -6.64 2.42 0.91
N HIS A 32 -6.15 3.24 1.84
CA HIS A 32 -5.86 4.65 1.58
C HIS A 32 -4.86 4.82 0.43
N ALA A 33 -3.74 4.09 0.47
CA ALA A 33 -2.72 4.15 -0.57
C ALA A 33 -3.27 3.77 -1.96
N VAL A 34 -4.07 2.71 -2.04
CA VAL A 34 -4.72 2.28 -3.29
C VAL A 34 -5.69 3.35 -3.80
N ASP A 35 -6.54 3.92 -2.95
CA ASP A 35 -7.51 4.94 -3.35
C ASP A 35 -6.82 6.20 -3.87
N VAL A 36 -5.73 6.63 -3.22
CA VAL A 36 -4.92 7.77 -3.67
C VAL A 36 -4.28 7.51 -5.04
N VAL A 37 -3.71 6.32 -5.26
CA VAL A 37 -3.10 5.96 -6.56
C VAL A 37 -4.15 5.91 -7.67
N ARG A 38 -5.30 5.29 -7.40
CA ARG A 38 -6.41 5.20 -8.36
C ARG A 38 -6.94 6.59 -8.72
N PHE A 39 -7.12 7.46 -7.72
CA PHE A 39 -7.58 8.83 -7.94
C PHE A 39 -6.55 9.67 -8.72
N TYR A 40 -5.28 9.60 -8.35
CA TYR A 40 -4.25 10.47 -8.92
C TYR A 40 -3.82 10.07 -10.33
N PHE A 41 -3.71 8.76 -10.60
CA PHE A 41 -3.22 8.26 -11.89
C PHE A 41 -4.29 7.64 -12.79
N GLY A 42 -5.49 7.36 -12.26
CA GLY A 42 -6.55 6.70 -13.04
C GLY A 42 -6.23 5.26 -13.45
N VAL A 43 -5.29 4.60 -12.76
CA VAL A 43 -4.85 3.23 -13.06
C VAL A 43 -5.48 2.20 -12.14
N THR A 44 -5.47 0.93 -12.57
CA THR A 44 -5.83 -0.18 -11.68
C THR A 44 -4.77 -0.33 -10.61
N CYS A 45 -5.19 -0.32 -9.35
CA CYS A 45 -4.37 -0.57 -8.17
C CYS A 45 -5.23 -1.33 -7.16
N VAL A 46 -4.67 -2.38 -6.56
CA VAL A 46 -5.35 -3.24 -5.57
C VAL A 46 -4.35 -3.66 -4.50
N TYR A 47 -4.82 -3.99 -3.31
CA TYR A 47 -4.00 -4.55 -2.25
C TYR A 47 -4.54 -5.90 -1.78
N GLN A 48 -3.67 -6.72 -1.21
CA GLN A 48 -4.02 -8.01 -0.63
C GLN A 48 -3.17 -8.27 0.61
N HIS A 49 -3.80 -8.79 1.66
CA HIS A 49 -3.09 -9.33 2.82
C HIS A 49 -2.41 -10.66 2.44
N CYS A 50 -1.12 -10.77 2.74
CA CYS A 50 -0.25 -11.88 2.35
C CYS A 50 0.15 -12.78 3.53
N GLY A 51 -0.46 -12.59 4.70
CA GLY A 51 -0.11 -13.28 5.93
C GLY A 51 0.71 -12.39 6.85
N GLY A 52 1.13 -12.96 7.97
CA GLY A 52 1.75 -12.19 9.03
C GLY A 52 2.32 -13.09 10.12
N PHE A 53 2.78 -12.44 11.19
CA PHE A 53 3.24 -13.08 12.41
C PHE A 53 2.51 -12.43 13.59
N ASP A 54 1.93 -13.25 14.47
CA ASP A 54 1.22 -12.77 15.65
C ASP A 54 1.80 -13.42 16.90
N SER A 55 2.18 -12.59 17.87
CA SER A 55 2.75 -12.98 19.15
C SER A 55 2.30 -12.02 20.26
N SER A 56 2.45 -12.44 21.52
CA SER A 56 2.02 -11.62 22.66
C SER A 56 2.78 -10.29 22.71
N GLY A 57 2.09 -9.19 22.39
CA GLY A 57 2.63 -7.82 22.41
C GLY A 57 3.40 -7.41 21.16
N TYR A 58 3.30 -8.20 20.08
CA TYR A 58 3.89 -7.84 18.79
C TYR A 58 3.23 -8.62 17.66
N SER A 59 2.71 -7.90 16.66
CA SER A 59 2.19 -8.45 15.42
C SER A 59 2.76 -7.75 14.19
N ILE A 60 2.93 -8.52 13.12
CA ILE A 60 3.31 -8.06 11.79
C ILE A 60 2.25 -8.53 10.80
N ASP A 61 1.69 -7.62 10.03
CA ASP A 61 0.87 -7.94 8.86
C ASP A 61 1.62 -7.55 7.58
N CYS A 62 1.70 -8.47 6.62
CA CYS A 62 2.34 -8.25 5.33
C CYS A 62 1.27 -8.04 4.24
N TYR A 63 1.47 -7.02 3.42
CA TYR A 63 0.57 -6.66 2.32
C TYR A 63 1.33 -6.53 1.00
N ALA A 64 0.65 -6.86 -0.09
CA ALA A 64 1.11 -6.58 -1.45
C ALA A 64 0.13 -5.63 -2.15
N ILE A 65 0.66 -4.53 -2.69
CA ILE A 65 -0.09 -3.56 -3.49
C ILE A 65 0.32 -3.74 -4.95
N ALA A 66 -0.59 -4.28 -5.77
CA ALA A 66 -0.38 -4.49 -7.20
C ALA A 66 -0.99 -3.34 -8.01
N TYR A 67 -0.26 -2.87 -9.03
CA TYR A 67 -0.70 -1.76 -9.88
C TYR A 67 -0.35 -1.97 -11.35
N VAL A 68 -1.09 -1.30 -12.23
CA VAL A 68 -0.83 -1.26 -13.67
C VAL A 68 -0.30 0.12 -14.05
N THR A 69 0.78 0.17 -14.83
CA THR A 69 1.31 1.42 -15.41
C THR A 69 0.49 1.83 -16.63
N GLU A 70 0.57 3.10 -17.06
CA GLU A 70 -0.06 3.55 -18.31
C GLU A 70 0.39 2.79 -19.56
N ARG A 71 1.53 2.07 -19.50
CA ARG A 71 2.06 1.23 -20.58
C ARG A 71 1.66 -0.24 -20.48
N GLY A 72 0.72 -0.58 -19.59
CA GLY A 72 0.23 -1.95 -19.42
C GLY A 72 1.18 -2.90 -18.69
N ARG A 73 2.24 -2.39 -18.04
CA ARG A 73 3.08 -3.21 -17.15
C ARG A 73 2.45 -3.36 -15.77
N ILE A 74 2.59 -4.53 -15.18
CA ILE A 74 2.19 -4.82 -13.80
C ILE A 74 3.40 -4.62 -12.89
N GLY A 75 3.20 -3.95 -11.76
CA GLY A 75 4.17 -3.83 -10.68
C GLY A 75 3.57 -4.22 -9.33
N ILE A 76 4.43 -4.55 -8.38
CA ILE A 76 4.06 -4.90 -7.01
C ILE A 76 4.89 -4.06 -6.04
N TYR A 77 4.24 -3.55 -5.01
CA TYR A 77 4.84 -2.86 -3.87
C TYR A 77 4.49 -3.65 -2.60
N ASP A 78 5.51 -4.11 -1.89
CA ASP A 78 5.40 -4.79 -0.60
C ASP A 78 5.30 -3.76 0.54
N TYR A 79 4.46 -4.07 1.53
CA TYR A 79 4.29 -3.26 2.73
C TYR A 79 4.17 -4.16 3.97
N GLN A 80 4.77 -3.74 5.08
CA GLN A 80 4.71 -4.43 6.36
C GLN A 80 4.18 -3.45 7.41
N TYR A 81 3.16 -3.87 8.14
CA TYR A 81 2.60 -3.12 9.26
C TYR A 81 2.96 -3.83 10.55
N GLU A 82 3.65 -3.11 11.45
CA GLU A 82 4.01 -3.62 12.78
C GLU A 82 3.18 -2.93 13.86
N SER A 83 2.67 -3.70 14.81
CA SER A 83 1.92 -3.20 15.97
C SER A 83 2.39 -3.87 17.27
N TYR A 84 2.31 -3.12 18.39
CA TYR A 84 2.89 -3.44 19.70
C TYR A 84 1.85 -3.24 20.82
#